data_AF-F2L2C8-F1
#
_entry.id   AF-F2L2C8-F1
#
_cell.length_a   1.000
_cell.length_b   1.000
_cell.length_c   1.000
_cell.angle_alpha   90.00
_cell.angle_beta   90.00
_cell.angle_gamma   90.00
#
_symmetry.space_group_name_H-M   'P 1'
#
loop_
_entity.id
_entity.type
_entity.pdbx_description
1 polymer ?
#
loop_
_entity_poly.entity_id
_entity_poly.type
_entity_poly.pdbx_seq_one_letter_code
_entity_poly.pdbx_strand_id
1 'polypeptide(L)'
;MQRVVKTKTFVFEAPISEEIVARLSQWGRVASKGSLTVFTIDSGGVTTKVVKEDARSKVRRIYIEPPCGCLLVLDEVRDFERDTLYYRFVKYEPCDRHK
;
A
#
# COMPACT_ATOMS: atom_id res chain seq x y z
N MET A 1 15.37 -12.69 -10.69
CA MET A 1 15.51 -12.13 -9.33
C MET A 1 14.54 -10.96 -9.18
N GLN A 2 13.49 -11.09 -8.36
CA GLN A 2 12.47 -10.06 -8.18
C GLN A 2 12.95 -9.03 -7.14
N ARG A 3 12.92 -7.73 -7.47
CA ARG A 3 13.39 -6.64 -6.61
C ARG A 3 12.37 -6.39 -5.50
N VAL A 4 12.61 -6.96 -4.32
CA VAL A 4 11.86 -6.65 -3.09
C VAL A 4 12.42 -5.36 -2.53
N VAL A 5 11.69 -4.25 -2.68
CA VAL A 5 12.05 -2.98 -2.03
C VAL A 5 11.38 -2.99 -0.66
N LYS A 6 12.16 -3.17 0.42
CA LYS A 6 11.71 -2.95 1.79
C LYS A 6 11.93 -1.49 2.14
N THR A 7 10.85 -0.72 2.28
CA THR A 7 10.94 0.68 2.70
C THR A 7 10.22 0.89 4.02
N LYS A 8 10.73 1.83 4.83
CA LYS A 8 10.02 2.34 6.00
C LYS A 8 9.00 3.42 5.64
N THR A 9 9.18 4.06 4.48
CA THR A 9 8.30 5.10 3.97
C THR A 9 7.76 4.68 2.62
N PHE A 10 6.45 4.76 2.44
CA PHE A 10 5.75 4.53 1.19
C PHE A 10 4.92 5.75 0.83
N VAL A 11 4.93 6.14 -0.44
CA VAL A 11 4.17 7.28 -0.94
C VAL A 11 3.06 6.76 -1.84
N PHE A 12 1.83 7.04 -1.46
CA PHE A 12 0.65 6.86 -2.29
C PHE A 12 0.53 8.08 -3.19
N GLU A 13 0.57 7.87 -4.51
CA GLU A 13 0.53 8.93 -5.53
C GLU A 13 -0.92 9.29 -5.94
N ALA A 14 -1.91 8.70 -5.27
CA ALA A 14 -3.33 8.97 -5.44
C ALA A 14 -4.07 8.83 -4.08
N PRO A 15 -5.28 9.41 -3.95
CA PRO A 15 -6.08 9.26 -2.75
C PRO A 15 -6.34 7.79 -2.40
N ILE A 16 -6.28 7.49 -1.11
CA ILE A 16 -6.63 6.20 -0.51
C ILE A 16 -7.85 6.38 0.38
N SER A 17 -8.64 5.31 0.59
CA SER A 17 -9.83 5.40 1.44
C SER A 17 -9.48 5.69 2.89
N GLU A 18 -10.39 6.33 3.62
CA GLU A 18 -10.25 6.61 5.05
C GLU A 18 -10.04 5.34 5.87
N GLU A 19 -10.64 4.22 5.44
CA GLU A 19 -10.41 2.91 6.07
C GLU A 19 -8.93 2.48 5.98
N ILE A 20 -8.30 2.67 4.81
CA ILE A 20 -6.88 2.36 4.65
C ILE A 20 -6.05 3.30 5.54
N VAL A 21 -6.36 4.59 5.55
CA VAL A 21 -5.69 5.57 6.42
C VAL A 21 -5.78 5.14 7.89
N ALA A 22 -6.97 4.81 8.38
CA ALA A 22 -7.20 4.40 9.76
C ALA A 22 -6.37 3.17 10.15
N ARG A 23 -6.24 2.18 9.25
CA ARG A 23 -5.39 1.00 9.47
C ARG A 23 -3.91 1.37 9.50
N LEU A 24 -3.44 2.18 8.55
CA LEU A 24 -2.04 2.60 8.49
C LEU A 24 -1.63 3.42 9.72
N SER A 25 -2.53 4.27 10.22
CA SER A 25 -2.31 5.07 11.44
C SER A 25 -2.13 4.23 12.71
N GLN A 26 -2.55 2.95 12.71
CA GLN A 26 -2.29 2.04 13.85
C GLN A 26 -0.84 1.55 13.90
N TRP A 27 -0.11 1.60 12.78
CA TRP A 27 1.23 1.02 12.65
C TRP A 27 2.33 2.04 12.43
N GLY A 28 1.96 3.30 12.21
CA GLY A 28 2.91 4.36 11.96
C GLY A 28 2.23 5.69 11.70
N ARG A 29 2.94 6.59 11.02
CA ARG A 29 2.50 7.95 10.74
C ARG A 29 1.97 8.04 9.32
N VAL A 30 0.80 8.66 9.18
CA VAL A 30 0.20 8.98 7.88
C VAL A 30 0.11 10.50 7.75
N ALA A 31 0.63 11.04 6.67
CA ALA A 31 0.55 12.46 6.35
C ALA A 31 0.03 12.64 4.92
N SER A 32 -1.08 13.35 4.76
CA SER A 32 -1.67 13.62 3.44
C SER A 32 -1.47 15.07 3.04
N LYS A 33 -1.10 15.31 1.77
CA LYS A 33 -0.96 16.63 1.16
C LYS A 33 -1.51 16.59 -0.26
N GLY A 34 -2.72 17.13 -0.46
CA GLY A 34 -3.42 17.05 -1.73
C GLY A 34 -3.77 15.60 -2.08
N SER A 35 -3.39 15.14 -3.27
CA SER A 35 -3.57 13.75 -3.72
C SER A 35 -2.51 12.78 -3.19
N LEU A 36 -1.45 13.29 -2.56
CA LEU A 36 -0.35 12.48 -2.06
C LEU A 36 -0.59 12.09 -0.61
N THR A 37 -0.39 10.81 -0.28
CA THR A 37 -0.37 10.34 1.11
C THR A 37 0.95 9.65 1.39
N VAL A 38 1.66 10.11 2.41
CA VAL A 38 2.92 9.54 2.87
C VAL A 38 2.63 8.68 4.09
N PHE A 39 3.01 7.42 4.03
CA PHE A 39 2.98 6.50 5.15
C PHE A 39 4.40 6.16 5.57
N THR A 40 4.70 6.36 6.86
CA THR A 40 5.95 5.94 7.48
C THR A 40 5.65 4.93 8.57
N ILE A 41 6.15 3.71 8.42
CA ILE A 41 6.03 2.65 9.42
C ILE A 41 7.23 2.71 10.37
N ASP A 42 6.97 2.66 11.67
CA ASP A 42 8.03 2.79 12.69
C ASP A 42 8.95 1.55 12.69
N SER A 43 8.34 0.37 12.53
CA SER A 43 8.99 -0.94 12.45
C SER A 43 8.19 -1.85 11.52
N GLY A 44 8.82 -2.88 10.94
CA GLY A 44 8.23 -3.71 9.88
C GLY A 44 8.67 -3.27 8.49
N GLY A 45 7.84 -3.51 7.47
CA GLY A 45 8.18 -3.15 6.10
C GLY A 45 7.00 -3.03 5.16
N VAL A 46 7.20 -2.20 4.14
CA VAL A 46 6.35 -2.17 2.95
C VAL A 46 7.11 -2.85 1.82
N THR A 47 6.49 -3.83 1.18
CA THR A 47 7.00 -4.55 0.01
C THR A 47 6.09 -4.31 -1.18
N THR A 48 6.66 -3.97 -2.33
CA THR A 48 5.88 -3.78 -3.58
C THR A 48 6.32 -4.79 -4.64
N LYS A 49 5.36 -5.37 -5.36
CA LYS A 49 5.60 -6.33 -6.45
C LYS A 49 4.70 -6.02 -7.64
N VAL A 50 5.28 -5.97 -8.85
CA VAL A 50 4.48 -5.92 -10.08
C VAL A 50 3.81 -7.28 -10.26
N VAL A 51 2.48 -7.29 -10.31
CA VAL A 51 1.67 -8.51 -10.50
C VAL A 51 1.01 -8.58 -11.88
N LYS A 52 0.89 -7.44 -12.56
CA LYS A 52 0.41 -7.35 -13.94
C LYS A 52 1.06 -6.13 -14.60
N GLU A 53 1.50 -6.31 -15.83
CA GLU A 53 1.98 -5.22 -16.68
C GLU A 53 1.63 -5.59 -18.12
N ASP A 54 0.76 -4.79 -18.73
CA ASP A 54 0.39 -4.89 -20.13
C ASP A 54 0.32 -3.48 -20.76
N ALA A 55 -0.01 -3.41 -22.04
CA ALA A 55 -0.08 -2.13 -22.76
C ALA A 55 -1.17 -1.16 -22.23
N ARG A 56 -2.16 -1.67 -21.48
CA ARG A 56 -3.30 -0.88 -21.00
C ARG A 56 -3.20 -0.53 -19.51
N SER A 57 -2.48 -1.34 -18.75
CA SER A 57 -2.49 -1.25 -17.30
C SER A 57 -1.22 -1.79 -16.66
N LYS A 58 -0.86 -1.20 -15.52
CA LYS A 58 0.16 -1.71 -14.61
C LYS A 58 -0.44 -1.87 -13.22
N VAL A 59 -0.31 -3.06 -12.65
CA VAL A 59 -0.76 -3.36 -11.28
C VAL A 59 0.43 -3.69 -10.41
N ARG A 60 0.64 -2.89 -9.37
CA ARG A 60 1.62 -3.14 -8.32
C ARG A 60 0.89 -3.57 -7.05
N ARG A 61 1.19 -4.76 -6.55
CA ARG A 61 0.72 -5.22 -5.26
C ARG A 61 1.63 -4.74 -4.15
N ILE A 62 1.05 -4.08 -3.17
CA ILE A 62 1.70 -3.50 -2.00
C ILE A 62 1.33 -4.36 -0.81
N TYR A 63 2.33 -4.86 -0.10
CA TYR A 63 2.21 -5.62 1.13
C TYR A 63 2.76 -4.76 2.27
N ILE A 64 1.97 -4.56 3.31
CA ILE A 64 2.34 -3.77 4.49
C ILE A 64 2.31 -4.71 5.68
N GLU A 65 3.48 -4.95 6.24
CA GLU A 65 3.74 -5.94 7.30
C GLU A 65 4.33 -5.22 8.52
N PRO A 66 3.49 -4.76 9.46
CA PRO A 66 3.93 -4.30 10.78
C PRO A 66 4.50 -5.45 11.64
N PRO A 67 5.31 -5.13 12.67
CA PRO A 67 5.96 -6.11 13.54
C PRO A 67 4.96 -6.92 14.38
N CYS A 68 3.72 -6.42 14.55
CA CYS A 68 2.69 -7.15 15.26
C CYS A 68 2.18 -8.39 14.50
N GLY A 69 2.57 -8.57 13.23
CA GLY A 69 2.18 -9.71 12.40
C GLY A 69 0.86 -9.53 11.64
N CYS A 70 0.30 -8.31 11.62
CA CYS A 70 -0.78 -8.01 10.68
C CYS A 70 -0.24 -7.97 9.25
N LEU A 71 -1.11 -8.19 8.27
CA LEU A 71 -0.82 -8.00 6.86
C LEU A 71 -1.94 -7.19 6.20
N LEU A 72 -1.59 -6.07 5.58
CA LEU A 72 -2.47 -5.35 4.66
C LEU A 72 -1.94 -5.48 3.25
N VAL A 73 -2.82 -5.85 2.31
CA VAL A 73 -2.50 -5.98 0.90
C VAL A 73 -3.39 -5.05 0.08
N LEU A 74 -2.74 -4.22 -0.72
CA LEU A 74 -3.37 -3.29 -1.65
C LEU A 74 -2.85 -3.55 -3.07
N ASP A 75 -3.68 -3.29 -4.06
CA ASP A 75 -3.24 -3.19 -5.45
C ASP A 75 -3.27 -1.72 -5.84
N GLU A 76 -2.15 -1.19 -6.26
CA GLU A 76 -2.09 0.05 -7.01
C GLU A 76 -2.31 -0.27 -8.49
N VAL A 77 -3.33 0.35 -9.07
CA VAL A 77 -3.71 0.16 -10.47
C VAL A 77 -3.46 1.46 -11.21
N ARG A 78 -2.54 1.43 -12.17
CA ARG A 78 -2.35 2.50 -13.15
C ARG A 78 -3.00 2.06 -14.45
N ASP A 79 -4.05 2.76 -14.87
CA ASP A 79 -4.76 2.58 -16.13
C ASP A 79 -4.24 3.63 -17.12
N PHE A 80 -3.52 3.16 -18.15
CA PHE A 80 -2.90 4.02 -19.15
C PHE A 80 -3.90 4.54 -20.19
N GLU A 81 -5.03 3.86 -20.38
CA GLU A 81 -6.07 4.31 -21.33
C GLU A 81 -6.86 5.49 -20.75
N ARG A 82 -7.07 5.49 -19.43
CA ARG A 82 -7.84 6.53 -18.72
C ARG A 82 -6.96 7.58 -18.04
N ASP A 83 -5.65 7.41 -18.08
CA ASP A 83 -4.68 8.21 -17.32
C ASP A 83 -5.04 8.32 -15.83
N THR A 84 -5.43 7.18 -15.23
CA THR A 84 -5.84 7.14 -13.82
C THR A 84 -4.92 6.25 -12.97
N LEU A 85 -4.76 6.66 -11.72
CA LEU A 85 -4.09 5.89 -10.68
C LEU A 85 -5.04 5.76 -9.49
N TYR A 86 -5.26 4.54 -9.02
CA TYR A 86 -6.07 4.30 -7.84
C TYR A 86 -5.57 3.08 -7.05
N TYR A 87 -5.95 3.02 -5.79
CA TYR A 87 -5.63 1.91 -4.89
C TYR A 87 -6.87 1.08 -4.62
N ARG A 88 -6.73 -0.23 -4.76
CA ARG A 88 -7.76 -1.22 -4.50
C ARG A 88 -7.37 -2.04 -3.28
N PHE A 89 -8.30 -2.18 -2.33
CA PHE A 89 -8.14 -3.11 -1.22
C PHE A 89 -8.17 -4.56 -1.72
N VAL A 90 -7.17 -5.36 -1.33
CA VAL A 90 -7.09 -6.78 -1.73
C VAL A 90 -7.44 -7.68 -0.55
N LYS A 91 -6.72 -7.53 0.56
CA LYS A 91 -6.99 -8.27 1.78
C LYS A 91 -6.40 -7.60 3.01
N TYR A 92 -6.96 -7.92 4.17
CA TYR A 92 -6.39 -7.61 5.48
C TYR A 92 -6.42 -8.88 6.34
N GLU A 93 -5.28 -9.23 6.91
CA GLU A 93 -5.12 -10.34 7.84
C GLU A 93 -4.62 -9.77 9.18
N PRO A 94 -5.51 -9.60 10.17
CA PRO A 94 -5.09 -9.16 11.50
C PRO A 94 -4.32 -10.27 12.21
N CYS A 95 -3.34 -9.90 13.04
CA CYS A 95 -2.75 -10.82 14.00
C CYS A 95 -3.71 -11.09 15.16
N ASP A 96 -3.41 -12.09 16.00
CA ASP A 96 -4.30 -12.50 17.10
C ASP A 96 -4.64 -11.39 18.10
N ARG A 97 -3.82 -10.32 18.18
CA ARG A 97 -4.08 -9.15 19.03
C ARG A 97 -5.04 -8.12 18.42
N HIS A 98 -5.28 -8.19 17.10
CA HIS A 98 -6.11 -7.26 16.35
C HIS A 98 -7.27 -7.96 15.61
N LYS A 99 -7.53 -9.24 15.96
CA LYS A 99 -8.71 -9.99 15.50
C LYS A 99 -9.99 -9.49 16.14
#